data_AF-A0A925SZ66-F1
#
_entry.id   AF-A0A925SZ66-F1
#
_cell.length_a   1.000
_cell.length_b   1.000
_cell.length_c   1.000
_cell.angle_alpha   90.00
_cell.angle_beta   90.00
_cell.angle_gamma   90.00
#
_symmetry.space_group_name_H-M   'P 1'
#
loop_
_entity.id
_entity.type
_entity.pdbx_description
1 polymer ?
#
loop_
_entity_poly.entity_id
_entity_poly.type
_entity_poly.pdbx_seq_one_letter_code
_entity_poly.pdbx_strand_id
1 'polypeptide(L)' 'VLNQPFFARGNVATAGGCLSSPYLAAWIIARAAGEEAARAALHYIAPVGEKEVYVDNAMRNIAPYLNPATPVERRIAR' A
#
# COMPACT_ATOMS: atom_id res chain seq x y z
N VAL A 1 3.63 -3.45 -20.28
CA VAL A 1 3.08 -2.66 -19.15
C VAL A 1 1.85 -3.41 -18.63
N LEU A 2 1.69 -3.57 -17.32
CA LEU A 2 0.50 -4.23 -16.73
C LEU A 2 -0.67 -3.25 -16.69
N ASN A 3 -1.89 -3.76 -16.90
CA ASN A 3 -3.11 -2.94 -16.80
C ASN A 3 -3.61 -2.89 -15.34
N GLN A 4 -2.79 -2.35 -14.43
CA GLN A 4 -3.10 -2.22 -13.00
C GLN A 4 -2.36 -1.03 -12.37
N PRO A 5 -2.94 -0.38 -11.35
CA PRO A 5 -2.37 0.85 -10.76
C PRO A 5 -1.18 0.60 -9.82
N PHE A 6 -1.10 -0.61 -9.24
CA PHE A 6 -0.09 -0.99 -8.25
C PHE A 6 0.34 -2.44 -8.45
N PHE A 7 1.64 -2.71 -8.33
CA PHE A 7 2.20 -4.06 -8.35
C PHE A 7 3.36 -4.15 -7.36
N ALA A 8 3.43 -5.26 -6.62
CA ALA A 8 4.56 -5.54 -5.74
C ALA A 8 5.01 -7.00 -5.83
N ARG A 9 6.31 -7.22 -5.60
CA ARG A 9 6.95 -8.54 -5.50
C ARG A 9 8.01 -8.48 -4.41
N GLY A 10 7.81 -9.23 -3.33
CA GLY A 10 8.71 -9.18 -2.17
C GLY A 10 8.79 -7.77 -1.58
N ASN A 11 9.99 -7.19 -1.59
CA ASN A 11 10.25 -5.85 -1.06
C ASN A 11 10.21 -4.72 -2.09
N VAL A 12 9.89 -5.02 -3.35
CA VAL A 12 9.86 -4.03 -4.42
C VAL A 12 8.41 -3.80 -4.83
N ALA A 13 8.01 -2.54 -4.91
CA ALA A 13 6.68 -2.13 -5.34
C ALA A 13 6.77 -0.98 -6.35
N THR A 14 5.79 -0.92 -7.25
CA THR A 14 5.64 0.12 -8.27
C THR A 14 4.20 0.58 -8.34
N ALA A 15 4.00 1.88 -8.59
CA ALA A 15 2.68 2.49 -8.77
C ALA A 15 2.68 3.35 -10.04
N GLY A 16 1.61 3.25 -10.83
CA GLY A 16 1.45 3.97 -12.10
C GLY A 16 0.51 5.16 -11.97
N GLY A 17 1.01 6.36 -12.29
CA GLY A 17 0.24 7.61 -12.26
C GLY A 17 0.17 8.26 -10.87
N CYS A 18 -0.05 9.58 -10.84
CA CYS A 18 -0.04 10.38 -9.62
C CYS A 18 -1.12 9.95 -8.60
N LEU A 19 -2.29 9.53 -9.08
CA LEU A 19 -3.38 9.06 -8.22
C LEU A 19 -3.08 7.71 -7.54
N SER A 20 -2.06 6.98 -7.99
CA SER A 20 -1.64 5.71 -7.40
C SER A 20 -0.49 5.89 -6.39
N SER A 21 0.11 7.08 -6.28
CA SER A 21 1.14 7.36 -5.26
C SER A 21 0.68 7.06 -3.83
N PRO A 22 -0.58 7.36 -3.42
CA PRO A 22 -1.12 6.97 -2.13
C PRO A 22 -1.17 5.46 -1.90
N TYR A 23 -1.31 4.65 -2.95
CA TYR A 23 -1.31 3.17 -2.82
C TYR A 23 0.08 2.66 -2.47
N LEU A 24 1.13 3.24 -3.08
CA LEU A 24 2.51 2.94 -2.71
C LEU A 24 2.80 3.32 -1.26
N ALA A 25 2.38 4.52 -0.83
CA ALA A 25 2.54 4.95 0.56
C ALA A 25 1.79 4.04 1.53
N ALA A 26 0.54 3.70 1.23
CA ALA A 26 -0.27 2.79 2.04
C ALA A 26 0.35 1.39 2.14
N TRP A 27 0.90 0.85 1.05
CA TRP A 27 1.60 -0.45 1.08
C TRP A 27 2.85 -0.40 1.96
N ILE A 28 3.65 0.67 1.89
CA ILE A 28 4.82 0.86 2.77
C ILE A 28 4.37 0.91 4.24
N ILE A 29 3.37 1.73 4.56
CA ILE A 29 2.86 1.87 5.93
C ILE A 29 2.28 0.55 6.43
N ALA A 30 1.50 -0.16 5.63
CA ALA A 30 0.89 -1.44 6.01
C ALA A 30 1.95 -2.48 6.39
N ARG A 31 3.07 -2.51 5.67
CA ARG A 31 4.18 -3.43 5.96
C ARG A 31 5.06 -3.00 7.13
N ALA A 32 5.14 -1.70 7.42
CA ALA A 32 5.98 -1.16 8.49
C ALA A 32 5.25 -1.05 9.84
N ALA A 33 3.96 -0.71 9.80
CA ALA A 33 3.14 -0.32 10.96
C ALA A 33 1.75 -0.98 11.00
N GLY A 34 1.44 -1.86 10.05
CA GLY A 34 0.17 -2.60 10.01
C GLY A 34 -0.94 -1.91 9.22
N GLU A 35 -1.96 -2.69 8.88
CA GLU A 35 -3.07 -2.27 8.01
C GLU A 35 -3.86 -1.08 8.60
N GLU A 36 -4.12 -1.06 9.91
CA GLU A 36 -4.81 0.04 10.58
C GLU A 36 -4.10 1.38 10.40
N ALA A 37 -2.77 1.40 10.49
CA ALA A 37 -1.99 2.61 10.26
C ALA A 37 -2.09 3.09 8.80
N ALA A 38 -2.12 2.16 7.83
CA ALA A 38 -2.30 2.49 6.42
C ALA A 38 -3.71 3.05 6.15
N ARG A 39 -4.74 2.43 6.73
CA ARG A 39 -6.13 2.89 6.65
C ARG A 39 -6.29 4.29 7.23
N ALA A 40 -5.72 4.55 8.42
CA ALA A 40 -5.75 5.87 9.04
C ALA A 40 -5.04 6.93 8.18
N ALA A 41 -3.89 6.62 7.60
CA ALA A 41 -3.17 7.54 6.71
C ALA A 41 -3.96 7.86 5.44
N LEU A 42 -4.57 6.85 4.80
CA LEU A 42 -5.44 7.03 3.64
C LEU A 42 -6.68 7.85 4.00
N HIS A 43 -7.32 7.55 5.13
CA HIS A 43 -8.48 8.28 5.62
C HIS A 43 -8.12 9.75 5.88
N TYR A 44 -6.96 10.04 6.44
CA TYR A 44 -6.52 11.41 6.68
C TYR A 44 -6.46 12.23 5.37
N ILE A 45 -5.87 11.69 4.30
CA ILE A 45 -5.67 12.40 3.03
C ILE A 45 -6.86 12.35 2.07
N ALA A 46 -7.80 11.43 2.28
CA ALA A 46 -8.91 11.23 1.36
C ALA A 46 -9.76 12.51 1.20
N PRO A 47 -10.37 12.76 0.02
CA PRO A 47 -11.28 13.89 -0.17
C PRO A 47 -12.43 13.88 0.84
N VAL A 48 -12.89 15.07 1.23
CA VAL A 48 -14.03 15.23 2.15
C VAL A 48 -15.28 14.61 1.51
N GLY A 49 -15.96 13.73 2.25
CA GLY A 49 -17.14 13.00 1.75
C GLY A 49 -16.82 11.67 1.05
N GLU A 50 -15.55 11.36 0.78
CA GLU A 50 -15.13 10.16 0.04
C GLU A 50 -14.25 9.20 0.86
N LYS A 51 -14.13 9.43 2.17
CA LYS A 51 -13.17 8.76 3.05
C LYS A 51 -13.13 7.25 2.89
N GLU A 52 -14.25 6.58 3.10
CA GLU A 52 -14.29 5.12 3.12
C GLU A 52 -14.10 4.51 1.74
N VAL A 53 -14.74 5.09 0.72
CA VAL A 53 -14.58 4.64 -0.68
C VAL A 53 -13.12 4.77 -1.12
N TYR A 54 -12.44 5.84 -0.71
CA TYR A 54 -11.03 6.06 -1.01
C TYR A 54 -10.12 5.03 -0.32
N VAL A 55 -10.34 4.78 0.97
CA VAL A 55 -9.61 3.78 1.75
C VAL A 55 -9.84 2.39 1.16
N ASP A 56 -11.09 1.99 0.93
CA ASP A 56 -11.44 0.67 0.40
C ASP A 56 -10.87 0.43 -0.98
N ASN A 57 -10.91 1.44 -1.86
CA ASN A 57 -10.33 1.32 -3.19
C ASN A 57 -8.80 1.15 -3.13
N ALA A 58 -8.10 1.90 -2.27
CA ALA A 58 -6.66 1.75 -2.08
C ALA A 58 -6.32 0.37 -1.49
N MET A 59 -7.02 -0.03 -0.42
CA MET A 59 -6.79 -1.31 0.26
C MET A 59 -7.04 -2.49 -0.66
N ARG A 60 -8.10 -2.46 -1.48
CA ARG A 60 -8.39 -3.49 -2.49
C ARG A 60 -7.22 -3.70 -3.47
N ASN A 61 -6.51 -2.64 -3.84
CA ASN A 61 -5.38 -2.72 -4.78
C ASN A 61 -4.09 -3.23 -4.11
N ILE A 62 -3.88 -2.97 -2.82
CA ILE A 62 -2.63 -3.34 -2.13
C ILE A 62 -2.72 -4.64 -1.34
N ALA A 63 -3.91 -5.03 -0.87
CA ALA A 63 -4.14 -6.21 -0.03
C ALA A 63 -3.57 -7.52 -0.61
N PRO A 64 -3.65 -7.80 -1.93
CA PRO A 64 -3.03 -8.99 -2.52
C PRO A 64 -1.51 -9.09 -2.28
N TYR A 65 -0.85 -7.97 -1.96
CA TYR A 65 0.59 -7.85 -1.77
C TYR A 65 1.01 -7.66 -0.30
N LEU A 66 0.09 -7.80 0.66
CA LEU A 66 0.38 -7.65 2.09
C LEU A 66 0.75 -8.96 2.79
N ASN A 67 0.42 -10.11 2.21
CA ASN A 67 0.74 -11.40 2.84
C ASN A 67 2.19 -11.83 2.53
N PRO A 68 3.07 -11.95 3.53
CA PRO A 68 4.48 -12.24 3.31
C PRO A 68 4.70 -13.75 3.18
N ALA A 69 4.58 -14.31 1.98
CA ALA A 69 5.13 -15.64 1.72
C ALA A 69 6.68 -15.62 1.59
N THR A 70 7.34 -14.47 1.74
CA THR A 70 8.81 -14.37 1.67
C THR A 70 9.35 -13.55 2.83
N PRO A 71 10.12 -14.16 3.75
CA PRO A 71 10.84 -13.45 4.78
C PRO A 71 11.78 -12.42 4.15
N VAL A 72 11.67 -11.17 4.60
CA VAL A 72 12.72 -10.19 4.41
C VAL A 72 13.86 -10.61 5.30
N GLU A 73 14.95 -11.12 4.73
CA GLU A 73 16.20 -11.23 5.47
C GLU A 73 16.53 -9.84 6.03
N ARG A 74 16.40 -9.66 7.34
CA ARG A 74 16.91 -8.49 8.07
C ARG A 74 18.42 -8.46 7.90
N ARG A 75 18.89 -7.87 6.79
CA ARG A 75 20.32 -7.76 6.46
C ARG A 75 20.98 -6.47 6.94
N ILE A 76 20.37 -5.71 7.85
CA ILE A 76 20.98 -4.49 8.41
C ILE A 76 20.83 -4.46 9.93
N ALA A 77 21.34 -5.52 10.57
CA ALA A 77 21.70 -5.54 11.99
C ALA A 77 22.78 -6.61 12.19
N ARG A 78 23.98 -6.35 11.68
CA ARG A 78 25.25 -6.90 12.16
C ARG A 78 26.28 -5.78 12.12
#